data_AF-A0A7W0GV71-F1
#
_entry.id   AF-A0A7W0GV71-F1
#
_cell.length_a   1.000
_cell.length_b   1.000
_cell.length_c   1.000
_cell.angle_alpha   90.00
_cell.angle_beta   90.00
_cell.angle_gamma   90.00
#
_symmetry.space_group_name_H-M   'P 1'
#
loop_
_entity.id
_entity.type
_entity.pdbx_description
1 polymer ?
#
loop_
_entity_poly.entity_id
_entity_poly.type
_entity_poly.pdbx_seq_one_letter_code
_entity_poly.pdbx_strand_id
1 'polypeptide(L)' 'MSLTIDLTGKVAFVTGSTRGIGLAAARALHGAGAKVAIMGRELERARAVAGELGGRAAAFAGDVARADQV' A
#
# COMPACT_ATOMS: atom_id res chain seq x y z
N MET A 1 23.53 -15.28 -5.09
CA MET A 1 23.29 -14.81 -3.71
C MET A 1 21.97 -14.06 -3.74
N SER A 2 20.93 -14.55 -3.07
CA SER A 2 19.63 -13.85 -3.02
C SER A 2 19.59 -13.01 -1.75
N LEU A 3 19.39 -11.70 -1.88
CA LEU A 3 19.03 -10.84 -0.75
C LEU A 3 17.51 -10.89 -0.60
N THR A 4 17.06 -11.32 0.58
CA THR A 4 15.64 -11.21 0.95
C THR A 4 15.48 -9.95 1.77
N ILE A 5 14.57 -9.06 1.33
CA ILE A 5 14.22 -7.86 2.09
C ILE A 5 13.17 -8.26 3.13
N ASP A 6 13.48 -8.07 4.41
CA ASP A 6 12.55 -8.27 5.54
C ASP A 6 12.15 -6.91 6.13
N LEU A 7 10.85 -6.62 6.07
CA LEU A 7 10.21 -5.42 6.59
C LEU A 7 9.20 -5.74 7.68
N THR A 8 9.29 -6.92 8.29
CA THR A 8 8.43 -7.32 9.40
C THR A 8 8.44 -6.26 10.51
N GLY A 9 7.23 -5.87 10.94
CA GLY A 9 7.04 -4.84 11.96
C GLY A 9 7.17 -3.39 11.46
N LYS A 10 7.56 -3.16 10.19
CA LYS A 10 7.56 -1.83 9.58
C LYS A 10 6.19 -1.47 9.01
N VAL A 11 5.97 -0.18 8.83
CA VAL A 11 4.77 0.38 8.18
C VAL A 11 5.22 1.14 6.94
N ALA A 12 4.57 0.91 5.81
CA ALA A 12 4.79 1.60 4.56
C ALA A 12 3.49 2.26 4.08
N PHE A 13 3.60 3.52 3.67
CA PHE A 13 2.52 4.26 3.03
C PHE A 13 2.83 4.40 1.55
N VAL A 14 1.94 3.90 0.69
CA VAL A 14 2.16 3.90 -0.76
C VAL A 14 1.06 4.69 -1.43
N THR A 15 1.40 5.90 -1.91
CA THR A 15 0.48 6.74 -2.69
C THR A 15 0.26 6.16 -4.08
N GLY A 16 -0.94 6.33 -4.66
CA GLY A 16 -1.23 5.83 -6.01
C GLY A 16 -1.16 4.31 -6.12
N SER A 17 -1.38 3.59 -5.02
CA SER A 17 -1.18 2.13 -4.91
C SER A 17 -2.37 1.29 -5.38
N THR A 18 -3.37 1.90 -6.01
CA THR A 18 -4.53 1.18 -6.52
C THR A 18 -4.29 0.54 -7.90
N ARG A 19 -3.16 0.82 -8.57
CA ARG A 19 -2.78 0.23 -9.87
C ARG A 19 -1.30 0.42 -10.20
N GLY A 20 -0.82 -0.21 -11.28
CA GLY A 20 0.50 0.04 -11.87
C GLY A 20 1.66 -0.18 -10.89
N ILE A 21 2.66 0.70 -10.96
CA ILE A 21 3.88 0.60 -10.14
C ILE A 21 3.57 0.71 -8.64
N GLY A 22 2.66 1.60 -8.24
CA GLY A 22 2.27 1.74 -6.83
C GLY A 22 1.66 0.46 -6.26
N LEU A 23 0.82 -0.22 -7.05
CA LEU A 23 0.26 -1.53 -6.68
C LEU A 23 1.35 -2.61 -6.59
N ALA A 24 2.27 -2.64 -7.56
CA ALA A 24 3.38 -3.59 -7.53
C ALA A 24 4.29 -3.38 -6.30
N ALA A 25 4.59 -2.13 -5.97
CA ALA A 25 5.35 -1.76 -4.77
C ALA A 25 4.61 -2.17 -3.49
N ALA A 26 3.30 -1.87 -3.38
CA ALA A 26 2.50 -2.26 -2.23
C ALA A 26 2.48 -3.79 -2.01
N ARG A 27 2.33 -4.57 -3.09
CA ARG A 27 2.41 -6.05 -3.04
C ARG A 27 3.79 -6.52 -2.58
N ALA A 28 4.86 -5.96 -3.13
CA ALA A 28 6.22 -6.34 -2.76
C ALA A 28 6.52 -6.04 -1.28
N LEU A 29 6.13 -4.85 -0.81
CA LEU A 29 6.33 -4.43 0.59
C LEU A 29 5.50 -5.29 1.56
N HIS A 30 4.25 -5.60 1.20
CA HIS A 30 3.41 -6.50 1.98
C HIS A 30 3.98 -7.92 2.04
N GLY A 31 4.47 -8.44 0.89
CA GLY A 31 5.15 -9.74 0.79
C GLY A 31 6.43 -9.80 1.61
N ALA A 32 7.13 -8.67 1.75
CA ALA A 32 8.30 -8.52 2.62
C ALA A 32 7.96 -8.39 4.12
N GLY A 33 6.69 -8.46 4.52
CA GLY A 33 6.27 -8.44 5.93
C GLY A 33 5.81 -7.08 6.48
N ALA A 34 5.85 -6.00 5.68
CA ALA A 34 5.41 -4.67 6.12
C ALA A 34 3.89 -4.58 6.30
N LYS A 35 3.42 -3.70 7.20
CA LYS A 35 2.05 -3.18 7.17
C LYS A 35 1.96 -2.12 6.07
N VAL A 36 0.98 -2.20 5.19
CA VAL A 36 0.89 -1.32 4.02
C VAL A 36 -0.42 -0.53 4.02
N ALA A 37 -0.30 0.78 3.95
CA ALA A 37 -1.41 1.68 3.71
C ALA A 37 -1.56 1.90 2.20
N ILE A 38 -2.70 1.45 1.67
CA ILE A 38 -3.09 1.56 0.26
C ILE A 38 -3.88 2.85 0.08
N MET A 39 -3.38 3.77 -0.75
CA MET A 39 -3.96 5.10 -0.93
C MET A 39 -4.20 5.40 -2.40
N GLY A 40 -5.40 5.91 -2.68
CA GLY A 40 -5.76 6.52 -3.95
C GLY A 40 -6.93 7.48 -3.77
N ARG A 41 -7.30 8.20 -4.84
CA ARG A 41 -8.42 9.17 -4.77
C ARG A 41 -9.79 8.52 -4.57
N GLU A 42 -9.95 7.27 -4.99
CA GLU A 42 -11.21 6.53 -4.88
C GLU A 42 -11.07 5.41 -3.84
N LEU A 43 -11.82 5.51 -2.74
CA LEU A 43 -11.71 4.59 -1.60
C LEU A 43 -11.98 3.14 -1.98
N GLU A 44 -12.98 2.90 -2.82
CA GLU A 44 -13.39 1.54 -3.19
C GLU A 44 -12.30 0.79 -3.94
N ARG A 45 -11.51 1.47 -4.78
CA ARG A 45 -10.34 0.86 -5.42
C ARG A 45 -9.24 0.50 -4.42
N ALA A 46 -9.02 1.36 -3.42
CA ALA A 46 -8.07 1.08 -2.36
C ALA A 46 -8.53 -0.09 -1.48
N ARG A 47 -9.84 -0.18 -1.19
CA ARG A 47 -10.45 -1.29 -0.44
C ARG A 47 -10.33 -2.61 -1.18
N ALA A 48 -10.57 -2.64 -2.49
CA ALA A 48 -10.39 -3.84 -3.30
C ALA A 48 -8.96 -4.38 -3.18
N VAL A 49 -7.95 -3.52 -3.36
CA VAL A 49 -6.53 -3.90 -3.24
C VAL A 49 -6.17 -4.34 -1.82
N ALA A 50 -6.62 -3.61 -0.79
CA ALA A 50 -6.36 -4.00 0.59
C ALA A 50 -7.01 -5.34 0.94
N GLY A 51 -8.20 -5.62 0.40
CA GLY A 51 -8.88 -6.92 0.53
C GLY A 51 -8.10 -8.06 -0.13
N GLU A 52 -7.53 -7.83 -1.32
CA GLU A 52 -6.67 -8.80 -2.01
C GLU A 52 -5.37 -9.11 -1.24
N LEU A 53 -4.79 -8.10 -0.58
CA LEU A 53 -3.59 -8.27 0.25
C LEU A 53 -3.90 -8.92 1.62
N GLY A 54 -5.11 -8.74 2.11
CA GLY A 54 -5.58 -9.27 3.39
C GLY A 54 -4.92 -8.60 4.59
N GLY A 55 -4.56 -9.40 5.59
CA GLY A 55 -3.98 -8.91 6.84
C GLY A 55 -2.75 -8.03 6.61
N ARG A 56 -2.55 -7.01 7.47
CA ARG A 56 -1.50 -5.99 7.34
C ARG A 56 -1.69 -4.98 6.19
N ALA A 57 -2.82 -4.97 5.48
CA ALA A 57 -3.17 -3.90 4.55
C ALA A 57 -4.37 -3.08 5.04
N ALA A 58 -4.36 -1.77 4.81
CA ALA A 58 -5.47 -0.86 5.12
C ALA A 58 -5.68 0.16 4.00
N ALA A 59 -6.93 0.51 3.72
CA ALA A 59 -7.31 1.38 2.60
C ALA A 59 -7.60 2.82 3.06
N PHE A 60 -7.07 3.79 2.32
CA PHE A 60 -7.22 5.21 2.57
C PHE A 60 -7.61 5.93 1.27
N ALA A 61 -8.46 6.95 1.40
CA ALA A 61 -8.76 7.88 0.32
C ALA A 61 -8.01 9.18 0.55
N GLY A 62 -7.41 9.72 -0.51
CA GLY A 62 -6.83 11.06 -0.46
C GLY A 62 -6.25 11.51 -1.80
N ASP A 63 -6.05 12.82 -1.91
CA ASP A 63 -5.40 13.48 -3.04
C ASP A 63 -4.07 14.09 -2.58
N VAL A 64 -2.96 13.62 -3.15
CA VAL A 64 -1.62 14.12 -2.81
C VAL A 64 -1.40 15.59 -3.20
N ALA A 65 -2.28 16.16 -4.05
CA ALA A 65 -2.28 17.59 -4.33
C ALA A 65 -2.86 18.44 -3.18
N ARG A 66 -3.42 17.80 -2.14
CA ARG A 66 -4.02 18.45 -0.96
C ARG A 66 -3.31 18.00 0.32
N ALA A 67 -2.59 18.91 0.94
CA ALA A 67 -1.74 18.61 2.10
C ALA A 67 -2.52 18.08 3.32
N ASP A 68 -3.79 18.44 3.47
CA ASP A 68 -4.69 17.98 4.52
C ASP A 68 -5.21 16.54 4.31
N GLN A 69 -4.92 15.94 3.15
CA GLN A 69 -5.42 14.63 2.75
C GLN A 69 -4.33 13.54 2.70
N VAL A 70 -3.14 13.80 3.27
CA VAL A 70 -1.97 12.91 3.25
C VAL A 70 -1.51 12.58 4.66
#